data_AF-A0A7W0WVC9-F1
#
_entry.id   AF-A0A7W0WVC9-F1
#
_cell.length_a   1.000
_cell.length_b   1.000
_cell.length_c   1.000
_cell.angle_alpha   90.00
_cell.angle_beta   90.00
_cell.angle_gamma   90.00
#
_symmetry.space_group_name_H-M   'P 1'
#
loop_
_entity.id
_entity.type
_entity.pdbx_description
1 polymer ?
#
loop_
_entity_poly.entity_id
_entity_poly.type
_entity_poly.pdbx_seq_one_letter_code
_entity_poly.pdbx_strand_id
1 'polypeptide(L)'
;MLRLACVLVAVTACAGSGPPATRLFAAGAGECPDSSGCGVPVHDEPKFAPSDEAHDPAAPDGAPQPVREATCSDVGISVAALEVGNYASEAERAPVETKFRARCRTTKLDRTERQCVAEASDAVSVAYCAPRFWPQQVLSFVEATECAGIAQQIRDRGTSPQPRVRELWERQLSELQRSCEQDRWTVAFGECARTMQQAMYVPTYCQHVAPSLLFTRLQDRIAKVK
;
A
#
# COMPACT_ATOMS: atom_id res chain seq x y z
N MET A 1 46.85 39.79 -14.92
CA MET A 1 45.88 40.74 -15.50
C MET A 1 44.51 40.05 -15.53
N LEU A 2 43.61 40.42 -14.62
CA LEU A 2 42.28 41.02 -14.90
C LEU A 2 41.34 40.05 -15.70
N ARG A 3 40.15 39.65 -15.24
CA ARG A 3 39.07 40.38 -14.54
C ARG A 3 38.17 39.44 -13.73
N LEU A 4 37.89 39.83 -12.48
CA LEU A 4 36.75 39.38 -11.67
C LEU A 4 35.47 40.05 -12.20
N ALA A 5 34.40 39.29 -12.40
CA ALA A 5 33.06 39.83 -12.62
C ALA A 5 32.21 39.54 -11.37
N CYS A 6 31.98 40.56 -10.55
CA CYS A 6 30.99 40.54 -9.49
C CYS A 6 29.60 40.76 -10.09
N VAL A 7 28.71 39.79 -9.94
CA VAL A 7 27.27 39.97 -10.20
C VAL A 7 26.57 40.11 -8.86
N LEU A 8 26.16 41.34 -8.53
CA LEU A 8 25.30 41.67 -7.41
C LEU A 8 23.85 41.56 -7.89
N VAL A 9 23.11 40.55 -7.43
CA VAL A 9 21.66 40.47 -7.59
C VAL A 9 21.01 40.94 -6.30
N ALA A 10 20.37 42.11 -6.34
CA ALA A 10 19.53 42.62 -5.27
C ALA A 10 18.17 41.92 -5.33
N VAL A 11 17.82 41.16 -4.28
CA VAL A 11 16.48 40.60 -4.10
C VAL A 11 15.68 41.58 -3.25
N THR A 12 14.79 42.33 -3.90
CA THR A 12 13.77 43.16 -3.25
C THR A 12 12.69 42.28 -2.64
N ALA A 13 12.48 42.41 -1.33
CA ALA A 13 11.39 41.77 -0.61
C ALA A 13 10.06 42.46 -0.93
N CYS A 14 9.16 41.76 -1.63
CA CYS A 14 7.75 42.12 -1.69
C CYS A 14 7.04 41.51 -0.47
N ALA A 15 6.61 42.37 0.45
CA ALA A 15 5.66 42.03 1.50
C ALA A 15 4.28 41.81 0.84
N GLY A 16 3.93 40.54 0.62
CA GLY A 16 2.62 40.13 0.12
C GLY A 16 1.62 39.95 1.25
N SER A 17 0.68 40.87 1.37
CA SER A 17 -0.60 40.68 2.05
C SER A 17 -1.35 39.51 1.41
N GLY A 18 -1.58 38.44 2.17
CA GLY A 18 -2.26 37.24 1.68
C GLY A 18 -3.74 37.50 1.35
N PRO A 19 -4.26 37.03 0.21
CA PRO A 19 -5.69 37.04 -0.06
C PRO A 19 -6.43 36.05 0.88
N PRO A 20 -7.69 36.34 1.26
CA PRO A 20 -8.49 35.40 2.04
C PRO A 20 -8.68 34.10 1.26
N ALA A 21 -8.64 32.98 1.98
CA ALA A 21 -8.72 31.62 1.47
C ALA A 21 -9.92 31.44 0.52
N THR A 22 -9.66 31.54 -0.78
CA THR A 22 -10.63 31.16 -1.81
C THR A 22 -10.56 29.64 -1.91
N ARG A 23 -11.62 28.96 -1.47
CA ARG A 23 -11.76 27.52 -1.65
C ARG A 23 -11.79 27.24 -3.15
N LEU A 24 -10.69 26.72 -3.68
CA LEU A 24 -10.62 26.12 -4.99
C LEU A 24 -11.50 24.87 -4.97
N PHE A 25 -12.73 25.00 -5.46
CA PHE A 25 -13.49 23.84 -5.91
C PHE A 25 -12.76 23.23 -7.11
N ALA A 26 -12.62 21.91 -7.10
CA ALA A 26 -11.99 21.15 -8.16
C ALA A 26 -12.61 21.52 -9.52
N ALA A 27 -11.74 21.81 -10.49
CA ALA A 27 -12.11 22.04 -11.88
C ALA A 27 -12.85 20.79 -12.40
N GLY A 28 -14.16 20.92 -12.60
CA GLY A 28 -15.04 19.80 -12.99
C GLY A 28 -16.53 20.08 -12.84
N ALA A 29 -16.93 21.18 -12.20
CA ALA A 29 -18.31 21.64 -12.25
C ALA A 29 -18.54 22.46 -13.53
N GLY A 30 -19.46 22.00 -14.38
CA GLY A 30 -19.84 22.68 -15.61
C GLY A 30 -20.34 24.12 -15.38
N GLU A 31 -20.33 24.91 -16.45
CA GLU A 31 -20.79 26.29 -16.46
C GLU A 31 -22.25 26.37 -15.96
N CYS A 32 -22.49 27.20 -14.94
CA CYS A 32 -23.85 27.49 -14.47
C CYS A 32 -24.62 28.24 -15.56
N PRO A 33 -25.85 27.82 -15.91
CA PRO A 33 -26.57 28.35 -17.05
C PRO A 33 -27.32 29.65 -16.72
N ASP A 34 -26.70 30.63 -16.05
CA ASP A 34 -27.24 31.99 -15.84
C ASP A 34 -26.37 32.87 -14.92
N SER A 35 -26.38 34.18 -15.18
CA SER A 35 -25.62 35.21 -14.44
C SER A 35 -26.17 35.52 -13.03
N SER A 36 -27.12 34.75 -12.52
CA SER A 36 -27.66 34.83 -11.15
C SER A 36 -26.96 33.90 -10.15
N GLY A 37 -25.75 33.44 -10.50
CA GLY A 37 -25.01 32.36 -9.83
C GLY A 37 -24.82 32.46 -8.31
N CYS A 38 -25.03 31.30 -7.67
CA CYS A 38 -24.47 30.85 -6.39
C CYS A 38 -24.83 31.62 -5.10
N GLY A 39 -25.96 32.33 -5.08
CA GLY A 39 -26.46 33.04 -3.89
C GLY A 39 -27.59 32.34 -3.13
N VAL A 40 -27.89 31.06 -3.35
CA VAL A 40 -28.93 30.38 -2.57
C VAL A 40 -28.38 30.13 -1.17
N PRO A 41 -28.94 30.71 -0.10
CA PRO A 41 -28.57 30.32 1.25
C PRO A 41 -28.90 28.83 1.39
N VAL A 42 -27.87 28.02 1.60
CA VAL A 42 -28.06 26.65 2.05
C VAL A 42 -28.72 26.77 3.41
N HIS A 43 -30.01 26.45 3.50
CA HIS A 43 -30.66 26.27 4.79
C HIS A 43 -29.98 25.06 5.43
N ASP A 44 -29.13 25.32 6.45
CA ASP A 44 -28.46 24.32 7.30
C ASP A 44 -29.47 23.59 8.20
N GLU A 45 -30.56 23.07 7.64
CA GLU A 45 -31.33 22.02 8.31
C GLU A 45 -30.73 20.67 7.89
N PRO A 46 -30.03 19.97 8.80
CA PRO A 46 -29.61 18.61 8.53
C PRO A 46 -30.86 17.75 8.33
N LYS A 47 -31.18 17.44 7.07
CA LYS A 47 -32.23 16.45 6.69
C LYS A 47 -31.89 15.00 7.09
N PHE A 48 -30.83 14.81 7.86
CA PHE A 48 -30.56 13.58 8.57
C PHE A 48 -30.80 13.84 10.05
N ALA A 49 -32.06 13.67 10.48
CA ALA A 49 -32.27 13.36 11.88
C ALA A 49 -31.46 12.07 12.16
N PRO A 50 -30.55 12.05 13.15
CA PRO A 50 -29.96 10.79 13.60
C PRO A 50 -31.11 9.86 13.96
N SER A 51 -31.10 8.62 13.48
CA SER A 51 -32.13 7.67 13.85
C SER A 51 -32.15 7.52 15.36
N ASP A 52 -33.29 7.80 16.00
CA ASP A 52 -33.55 7.57 17.43
C ASP A 52 -33.60 6.07 17.80
N GLU A 53 -33.20 5.18 16.89
CA GLU A 53 -32.87 3.80 17.23
C GLU A 53 -31.61 3.81 18.08
N ALA A 54 -31.82 3.75 19.39
CA ALA A 54 -30.87 3.30 20.39
C ALA A 54 -30.12 2.08 19.84
N HIS A 55 -28.98 2.33 19.19
CA HIS A 55 -27.98 1.33 18.96
C HIS A 55 -27.45 1.02 20.35
N ASP A 56 -27.96 -0.04 20.96
CA ASP A 56 -27.35 -0.67 22.12
C ASP A 56 -25.84 -0.77 21.84
N PRO A 57 -24.97 -0.03 22.55
CA PRO A 57 -23.54 -0.19 22.43
C PRO A 57 -23.15 -1.40 23.29
N ALA A 58 -23.80 -2.54 23.09
CA ALA A 58 -23.20 -3.81 23.43
C ALA A 58 -22.23 -4.12 22.28
N ALA A 59 -21.13 -3.36 22.23
CA ALA A 59 -19.94 -3.83 21.55
C ALA A 59 -19.67 -5.22 22.14
N PRO A 60 -19.73 -6.31 21.34
CA PRO A 60 -19.33 -7.60 21.87
C PRO A 60 -17.89 -7.41 22.34
N ASP A 61 -17.67 -7.73 23.62
CA ASP A 61 -16.35 -7.75 24.25
C ASP A 61 -15.34 -8.25 23.21
N GLY A 62 -14.41 -7.36 22.84
CA GLY A 62 -13.45 -7.54 21.75
C GLY A 62 -12.40 -8.61 22.06
N ALA A 63 -12.84 -9.78 22.51
CA ALA A 63 -12.05 -10.98 22.49
C ALA A 63 -11.58 -11.18 21.03
N PRO A 64 -10.26 -11.33 20.80
CA PRO A 64 -9.75 -11.62 19.47
C PRO A 64 -10.51 -12.83 18.93
N GLN A 65 -11.25 -12.65 17.84
CA GLN A 65 -11.88 -13.77 17.17
C GLN A 65 -10.77 -14.75 16.79
N PRO A 66 -10.92 -16.06 17.10
CA PRO A 66 -9.91 -17.03 16.74
C PRO A 66 -9.72 -16.98 15.22
N VAL A 67 -8.48 -16.72 14.78
CA VAL A 67 -8.13 -16.66 13.36
C VAL A 67 -8.43 -18.03 12.76
N ARG A 68 -9.56 -18.15 12.05
CA ARG A 68 -9.95 -19.38 11.37
C ARG A 68 -8.93 -19.65 10.28
N GLU A 69 -8.36 -20.85 10.30
CA GLU A 69 -7.43 -21.29 9.26
C GLU A 69 -8.12 -21.38 7.89
N ALA A 70 -7.51 -20.78 6.87
CA ALA A 70 -8.00 -20.90 5.51
C ALA A 70 -7.98 -22.35 5.00
N THR A 71 -9.11 -22.76 4.44
CA THR A 71 -9.32 -24.04 3.77
C THR A 71 -9.15 -23.89 2.25
N CYS A 72 -9.10 -25.01 1.51
CA CYS A 72 -9.16 -24.94 0.06
C CYS A 72 -10.49 -24.39 -0.49
N SER A 73 -11.55 -24.35 0.33
CA SER A 73 -12.80 -23.67 -0.05
C SER A 73 -12.59 -22.16 -0.06
N ASP A 74 -11.94 -21.63 0.98
CA ASP A 74 -11.63 -20.21 1.11
C ASP A 74 -10.71 -19.75 -0.03
N VAL A 75 -9.67 -20.54 -0.34
CA VAL A 75 -8.82 -20.32 -1.51
C VAL A 75 -9.63 -20.30 -2.81
N GLY A 76 -10.57 -21.25 -3.00
CA GLY A 76 -11.41 -21.30 -4.19
C GLY A 76 -12.24 -20.03 -4.38
N ILE A 77 -12.86 -19.56 -3.30
CA ILE A 77 -13.69 -18.35 -3.27
C ILE A 77 -12.84 -17.10 -3.57
N SER A 78 -11.77 -16.87 -2.80
CA SER A 78 -10.93 -15.67 -2.96
C SER A 78 -10.37 -15.58 -4.37
N VAL A 79 -9.83 -16.68 -4.90
CA VAL A 79 -9.18 -16.70 -6.21
C VAL A 79 -10.18 -16.61 -7.36
N ALA A 80 -11.37 -17.20 -7.22
CA ALA A 80 -12.42 -17.03 -8.22
C ALA A 80 -12.87 -15.57 -8.32
N ALA A 81 -12.98 -14.87 -7.19
CA ALA A 81 -13.32 -13.44 -7.16
C ALA A 81 -12.27 -12.58 -7.89
N LEU A 82 -10.99 -12.97 -7.86
CA LEU A 82 -9.93 -12.32 -8.64
C LEU A 82 -10.03 -12.62 -10.15
N GLU A 83 -10.41 -13.84 -10.53
CA GLU A 83 -10.45 -14.26 -11.94
C GLU A 83 -11.67 -13.69 -12.68
N VAL A 84 -12.86 -13.75 -12.08
CA VAL A 84 -14.12 -13.31 -12.73
C VAL A 84 -14.65 -11.97 -12.21
N GLY A 85 -14.00 -11.40 -11.20
CA GLY A 85 -14.39 -10.14 -10.57
C GLY A 85 -15.34 -10.34 -9.37
N ASN A 86 -15.23 -9.41 -8.42
CA ASN A 86 -16.00 -9.45 -7.16
C ASN A 86 -17.53 -9.35 -7.36
N TYR A 87 -17.98 -8.78 -8.48
CA TYR A 87 -19.39 -8.57 -8.81
C TYR A 87 -19.98 -9.65 -9.73
N ALA A 88 -19.21 -10.67 -10.09
CA ALA A 88 -19.74 -11.81 -10.83
C ALA A 88 -20.85 -12.52 -10.03
N SER A 89 -21.88 -12.98 -10.74
CA SER A 89 -22.97 -13.73 -10.13
C SER A 89 -22.48 -15.06 -9.56
N GLU A 90 -23.24 -15.65 -8.63
CA GLU A 90 -22.90 -16.96 -8.06
C GLU A 90 -22.77 -18.04 -9.14
N ALA A 91 -23.64 -18.02 -10.15
CA ALA A 91 -23.59 -18.96 -11.27
C ALA A 91 -22.30 -18.85 -12.10
N GLU A 92 -21.76 -17.65 -12.25
CA GLU A 92 -20.47 -17.41 -12.93
C GLU A 92 -19.27 -17.79 -12.06
N ARG A 93 -19.33 -17.54 -10.74
CA ARG A 93 -18.25 -17.86 -9.81
C ARG A 93 -18.14 -19.36 -9.52
N ALA A 94 -19.25 -20.06 -9.31
CA ALA A 94 -19.28 -21.46 -8.89
C ALA A 94 -18.38 -22.44 -9.69
N PRO A 95 -18.33 -22.41 -11.05
CA PRO A 95 -17.42 -23.28 -11.80
C PRO A 95 -15.94 -22.91 -11.54
N VAL A 96 -15.64 -21.63 -11.39
CA VAL A 96 -14.28 -21.12 -11.16
C VAL A 96 -13.80 -21.42 -9.73
N GLU A 97 -14.69 -21.25 -8.74
CA GLU A 97 -14.44 -21.65 -7.35
C GLU A 97 -14.14 -23.14 -7.26
N THR A 98 -14.93 -23.97 -7.96
CA THR A 98 -14.74 -25.42 -8.01
C THR A 98 -13.38 -25.79 -8.62
N LYS A 99 -13.01 -25.15 -9.74
CA LYS A 99 -11.70 -25.31 -10.40
C LYS A 99 -10.56 -24.99 -9.42
N PHE A 100 -10.59 -23.84 -8.75
CA PHE A 100 -9.49 -23.43 -7.86
C PHE A 100 -9.45 -24.20 -6.53
N ARG A 101 -10.60 -24.58 -5.99
CA ARG A 101 -10.66 -25.51 -4.84
C ARG A 101 -10.02 -26.86 -5.16
N ALA A 102 -10.33 -27.43 -6.33
CA ALA A 102 -9.72 -28.67 -6.79
C ALA A 102 -8.21 -28.52 -7.00
N ARG A 103 -7.78 -27.40 -7.57
CA ARG A 103 -6.36 -27.07 -7.75
C ARG A 103 -5.62 -26.94 -6.43
N CYS A 104 -6.20 -26.28 -5.42
CA CYS A 104 -5.61 -26.14 -4.09
C CYS A 104 -5.32 -27.51 -3.46
N ARG A 105 -6.29 -28.44 -3.56
CA ARG A 105 -6.14 -29.82 -3.07
C ARG A 105 -5.07 -30.59 -3.85
N THR A 106 -5.08 -30.50 -5.17
CA THR A 106 -4.14 -31.21 -6.05
C THR A 106 -2.71 -30.72 -5.83
N THR A 107 -2.54 -29.40 -5.68
CA THR A 107 -1.25 -28.78 -5.37
C THR A 107 -0.83 -29.08 -3.94
N LYS A 108 -1.75 -29.49 -3.04
CA LYS A 108 -1.48 -29.73 -1.62
C LYS A 108 -0.90 -28.50 -0.93
N LEU A 109 -1.55 -27.35 -1.10
CA LEU A 109 -1.15 -26.13 -0.39
C LEU A 109 -1.17 -26.38 1.12
N ASP A 110 -0.10 -26.00 1.80
CA ASP A 110 -0.03 -26.09 3.26
C ASP A 110 -0.88 -25.00 3.94
N ARG A 111 -0.92 -24.99 5.27
CA ARG A 111 -1.72 -24.02 6.03
C ARG A 111 -1.31 -22.57 5.72
N THR A 112 -0.01 -22.30 5.69
CA THR A 112 0.54 -20.96 5.49
C THR A 112 0.27 -20.48 4.06
N GLU A 113 0.49 -21.34 3.07
CA GLU A 113 0.20 -21.04 1.67
C GLU A 113 -1.30 -20.76 1.46
N ARG A 114 -2.20 -21.57 2.06
CA ARG A 114 -3.64 -21.35 1.94
C ARG A 114 -4.08 -20.03 2.57
N GLN A 115 -3.55 -19.70 3.75
CA GLN A 115 -3.85 -18.43 4.40
C GLN A 115 -3.38 -17.26 3.54
N CYS A 116 -2.15 -17.32 3.08
CA CYS A 116 -1.53 -16.31 2.21
C CYS A 116 -2.36 -16.10 0.92
N VAL A 117 -2.77 -17.18 0.25
CA VAL A 117 -3.58 -17.10 -0.98
C VAL A 117 -4.98 -16.56 -0.71
N ALA A 118 -5.61 -16.94 0.41
CA ALA A 118 -6.96 -16.47 0.75
C ALA A 118 -6.99 -14.96 1.06
N GLU A 119 -5.89 -14.40 1.57
CA GLU A 119 -5.70 -12.98 1.86
C GLU A 119 -5.19 -12.16 0.66
N ALA A 120 -4.74 -12.82 -0.40
CA ALA A 120 -4.21 -12.15 -1.58
C ALA A 120 -5.31 -11.36 -2.31
N SER A 121 -5.02 -10.09 -2.61
CA SER A 121 -5.93 -9.15 -3.28
C SER A 121 -5.78 -9.13 -4.81
N ASP A 122 -4.79 -9.81 -5.35
CA ASP A 122 -4.41 -9.75 -6.76
C ASP A 122 -3.64 -11.01 -7.17
N ALA A 123 -3.59 -11.28 -8.48
CA ALA A 123 -2.96 -12.48 -9.02
C ALA A 123 -1.44 -12.55 -8.76
N VAL A 124 -0.76 -11.40 -8.67
CA VAL A 124 0.67 -11.34 -8.35
C VAL A 124 0.90 -11.80 -6.90
N SER A 125 0.05 -11.38 -5.98
CA SER A 125 0.06 -11.80 -4.58
C SER A 125 -0.28 -13.29 -4.42
N VAL A 126 -1.21 -13.82 -5.20
CA VAL A 126 -1.49 -15.28 -5.24
C VAL A 126 -0.24 -16.05 -5.68
N ALA A 127 0.43 -15.59 -6.74
CA ALA A 127 1.65 -16.21 -7.24
C ALA A 127 2.83 -16.08 -6.27
N TYR A 128 2.93 -14.95 -5.57
CA TYR A 128 3.89 -14.73 -4.50
C TYR A 128 3.69 -15.74 -3.35
N CYS A 129 2.44 -15.96 -2.94
CA CYS A 129 2.07 -16.87 -1.88
C CYS A 129 2.30 -18.34 -2.23
N ALA A 130 1.91 -18.76 -3.44
CA ALA A 130 1.95 -20.15 -3.85
C ALA A 130 2.27 -20.28 -5.36
N PRO A 131 3.55 -20.14 -5.77
CA PRO A 131 3.95 -20.15 -7.18
C PRO A 131 3.48 -21.41 -7.94
N ARG A 132 3.50 -22.56 -7.27
CA ARG A 132 3.03 -23.85 -7.80
C ARG A 132 1.51 -23.90 -8.06
N PHE A 133 0.74 -23.12 -7.32
CA PHE A 133 -0.71 -22.98 -7.51
C PHE A 133 -1.04 -21.96 -8.61
N TRP A 134 -0.15 -20.99 -8.87
CA TRP A 134 -0.36 -19.94 -9.88
C TRP A 134 0.82 -19.78 -10.86
N PRO A 135 1.16 -20.83 -11.64
CA PRO A 135 2.35 -20.88 -12.48
C PRO A 135 2.31 -19.93 -13.70
N GLN A 136 1.16 -19.31 -13.99
CA GLN A 136 1.05 -18.36 -15.11
C GLN A 136 1.80 -17.05 -14.84
N GLN A 137 2.02 -16.73 -13.55
CA GLN A 137 2.76 -15.55 -13.13
C GLN A 137 4.12 -16.00 -12.55
N VAL A 138 5.18 -15.79 -13.32
CA VAL A 138 6.54 -16.11 -12.87
C VAL A 138 7.09 -14.90 -12.12
N LEU A 139 7.47 -15.11 -10.85
CA LEU A 139 8.13 -14.11 -10.02
C LEU A 139 9.59 -14.50 -9.81
N SER A 140 10.46 -13.52 -9.97
CA SER A 140 11.87 -13.63 -9.59
C SER A 140 12.06 -13.00 -8.22
N PHE A 141 12.84 -13.66 -7.37
CA PHE A 141 13.06 -13.24 -5.99
C PHE A 141 14.52 -12.79 -5.82
N VAL A 142 14.72 -11.81 -4.94
CA VAL A 142 16.04 -11.40 -4.49
C VAL A 142 16.62 -12.53 -3.64
N GLU A 143 17.88 -12.89 -3.88
CA GLU A 143 18.57 -13.86 -3.04
C GLU A 143 18.88 -13.24 -1.67
N ALA A 144 18.76 -14.02 -0.60
CA ALA A 144 18.99 -13.50 0.76
C ALA A 144 20.37 -12.86 0.93
N THR A 145 21.38 -13.34 0.20
CA THR A 145 22.75 -12.79 0.20
C THR A 145 22.85 -11.39 -0.41
N GLU A 146 21.89 -10.98 -1.25
CA GLU A 146 21.88 -9.65 -1.87
C GLU A 146 21.26 -8.57 -0.95
N CYS A 147 20.49 -8.96 0.07
CA CYS A 147 19.74 -8.05 0.93
C CYS A 147 20.64 -7.05 1.68
N ALA A 148 21.79 -7.51 2.18
CA ALA A 148 22.78 -6.62 2.80
C ALA A 148 23.34 -5.58 1.83
N GLY A 149 23.55 -5.98 0.56
CA GLY A 149 23.99 -5.08 -0.50
C GLY A 149 22.93 -4.03 -0.86
N ILE A 150 21.65 -4.41 -0.90
CA ILE A 150 20.54 -3.47 -1.09
C ILE A 150 20.49 -2.47 0.06
N ALA A 151 20.55 -2.94 1.30
CA ALA A 151 20.54 -2.09 2.48
C ALA A 151 21.72 -1.10 2.47
N GLN A 152 22.92 -1.56 2.12
CA GLN A 152 24.09 -0.68 2.00
C GLN A 152 23.92 0.39 0.91
N GLN A 153 23.34 0.05 -0.24
CA GLN A 153 23.09 1.06 -1.30
C GLN A 153 22.09 2.13 -0.87
N ILE A 154 21.05 1.76 -0.11
CA ILE A 154 20.13 2.73 0.49
C ILE A 154 20.89 3.57 1.53
N ARG A 155 21.77 2.92 2.32
CA ARG A 155 22.61 3.59 3.32
C ARG A 155 23.48 4.68 2.70
N ASP A 156 24.17 4.37 1.62
CA ASP A 156 25.14 5.26 0.98
C ASP A 156 24.46 6.50 0.35
N ARG A 157 23.16 6.43 0.06
CA ARG A 157 22.39 7.52 -0.58
C ARG A 157 21.67 8.41 0.41
N GLY A 158 21.41 7.92 1.61
CA GLY A 158 20.67 8.65 2.64
C GLY A 158 21.53 8.81 3.88
N THR A 159 21.77 10.04 4.32
CA THR A 159 22.27 10.27 5.68
C THR A 159 21.59 11.49 6.25
N SER A 160 21.34 11.48 7.56
CA SER A 160 20.91 12.68 8.28
C SER A 160 22.05 13.18 9.16
N PRO A 161 22.38 14.49 9.13
CA PRO A 161 23.36 15.05 10.05
C PRO A 161 22.88 15.05 11.51
N GLN A 162 21.57 14.92 11.74
CA GLN A 162 21.00 14.89 13.09
C GLN A 162 21.13 13.49 13.71
N PRO A 163 21.80 13.33 14.88
CA PRO A 163 22.06 12.01 15.46
C PRO A 163 20.80 11.16 15.71
N ARG A 164 19.73 11.76 16.24
CA ARG A 164 18.46 11.06 16.52
C ARG A 164 17.78 10.54 15.25
N VAL A 165 17.78 11.35 14.18
CA VAL A 165 17.19 10.96 12.89
C VAL A 165 18.01 9.85 12.25
N ARG A 166 19.33 9.91 12.35
CA ARG A 166 20.23 8.86 11.87
C ARG A 166 20.01 7.52 12.60
N GLU A 167 19.83 7.53 13.92
CA GLU A 167 19.55 6.32 14.69
C GLU A 167 18.19 5.69 14.30
N LEU A 168 17.14 6.51 14.17
CA LEU A 168 15.84 6.03 13.68
C LEU A 168 15.96 5.42 12.29
N TRP A 169 16.69 6.08 11.40
CA TRP A 169 16.88 5.64 10.03
C TRP A 169 17.68 4.33 9.94
N GLU A 170 18.74 4.14 10.74
CA GLU A 170 19.47 2.86 10.79
C GLU A 170 18.58 1.72 11.31
N ARG A 171 17.71 1.99 12.29
CA ARG A 171 16.73 1.00 12.78
C ARG A 171 15.75 0.61 11.69
N GLN A 172 15.22 1.57 10.93
CA GLN A 172 14.34 1.30 9.78
C GLN A 172 15.06 0.51 8.67
N LEU A 173 16.31 0.86 8.38
CA LEU A 173 17.11 0.16 7.38
C LEU A 173 17.38 -1.30 7.80
N SER A 174 17.63 -1.54 9.09
CA SER A 174 17.76 -2.89 9.62
C SER A 174 16.47 -3.71 9.47
N GLU A 175 15.29 -3.10 9.65
CA GLU A 175 14.01 -3.80 9.43
C GLU A 175 13.75 -4.07 7.95
N LEU A 176 14.14 -3.15 7.05
CA LEU A 176 14.06 -3.39 5.60
C LEU A 176 14.95 -4.56 5.19
N GLN A 177 16.20 -4.60 5.67
CA GLN A 177 17.11 -5.71 5.39
C GLN A 177 16.51 -7.03 5.88
N ARG A 178 16.02 -7.06 7.13
CA ARG A 178 15.38 -8.25 7.69
C ARG A 178 14.14 -8.67 6.89
N SER A 179 13.35 -7.71 6.41
CA SER A 179 12.21 -8.01 5.54
C SER A 179 12.66 -8.58 4.20
N CYS A 180 13.73 -8.09 3.60
CA CYS A 180 14.29 -8.67 2.38
C CYS A 180 14.68 -10.14 2.58
N GLU A 181 15.34 -10.44 3.70
CA GLU A 181 15.79 -11.80 4.05
C GLU A 181 14.63 -12.76 4.37
N GLN A 182 13.57 -12.27 5.02
CA GLN A 182 12.48 -13.12 5.54
C GLN A 182 11.25 -13.15 4.64
N ASP A 183 10.93 -12.04 4.00
CA ASP A 183 9.69 -11.80 3.25
C ASP A 183 9.95 -11.84 1.73
N ARG A 184 10.96 -12.59 1.27
CA ARG A 184 11.20 -12.95 -0.14
C ARG A 184 10.92 -11.81 -1.13
N TRP A 185 11.66 -10.71 -1.06
CA TRP A 185 11.42 -9.60 -1.98
C TRP A 185 11.50 -10.04 -3.44
N THR A 186 10.63 -9.49 -4.29
CA THR A 186 10.76 -9.69 -5.74
C THR A 186 11.95 -8.88 -6.26
N VAL A 187 12.58 -9.31 -7.34
CA VAL A 187 13.67 -8.57 -7.97
C VAL A 187 13.23 -7.14 -8.32
N ALA A 188 12.03 -6.98 -8.90
CA ALA A 188 11.46 -5.67 -9.22
C ALA A 188 11.32 -4.76 -7.98
N PHE A 189 10.87 -5.31 -6.85
CA PHE A 189 10.79 -4.55 -5.60
C PHE A 189 12.19 -4.19 -5.07
N GLY A 190 13.14 -5.12 -5.11
CA GLY A 190 14.53 -4.87 -4.73
C GLY A 190 15.19 -3.79 -5.61
N GLU A 191 14.95 -3.80 -6.92
CA GLU A 191 15.42 -2.75 -7.84
C GLU A 191 14.78 -1.39 -7.53
N CYS A 192 13.48 -1.33 -7.29
CA CYS A 192 12.83 -0.09 -6.86
C CYS A 192 13.41 0.42 -5.54
N ALA A 193 13.55 -0.45 -4.53
CA ALA A 193 14.11 -0.09 -3.23
C ALA A 193 15.53 0.47 -3.37
N ARG A 194 16.35 -0.10 -4.26
CA ARG A 194 17.69 0.42 -4.56
C ARG A 194 17.66 1.84 -5.11
N THR A 195 16.58 2.34 -5.72
CA THR A 195 16.51 3.73 -6.22
C THR A 195 16.26 4.75 -5.10
N MET A 196 15.84 4.30 -3.91
CA MET A 196 15.42 5.16 -2.82
C MET A 196 16.59 5.70 -1.99
N GLN A 197 16.49 6.98 -1.63
CA GLN A 197 17.43 7.65 -0.72
C GLN A 197 17.00 7.56 0.74
N GLN A 198 15.72 7.23 1.01
CA GLN A 198 15.16 7.19 2.35
C GLN A 198 14.44 5.87 2.58
N ALA A 199 14.96 5.08 3.51
CA ALA A 199 14.41 3.79 3.94
C ALA A 199 12.91 3.88 4.25
N MET A 200 12.48 4.93 4.96
CA MET A 200 11.08 5.10 5.38
C MET A 200 10.07 5.16 4.22
N TYR A 201 10.49 5.59 3.03
CA TYR A 201 9.62 5.73 1.88
C TYR A 201 9.65 4.53 0.94
N VAL A 202 10.53 3.54 1.16
CA VAL A 202 10.60 2.33 0.33
C VAL A 202 9.23 1.64 0.19
N PRO A 203 8.46 1.38 1.27
CA PRO A 203 7.17 0.69 1.13
C PRO A 203 6.20 1.49 0.26
N THR A 204 6.02 2.78 0.59
CA THR A 204 5.03 3.64 -0.06
C THR A 204 5.39 3.92 -1.53
N TYR A 205 6.67 4.15 -1.82
CA TYR A 205 7.12 4.45 -3.17
C TYR A 205 7.10 3.21 -4.06
N CYS A 206 7.57 2.07 -3.54
CA CYS A 206 7.68 0.82 -4.29
C CYS A 206 6.41 -0.05 -4.22
N GLN A 207 5.31 0.45 -3.65
CA GLN A 207 4.06 -0.31 -3.51
C GLN A 207 3.53 -0.88 -4.83
N HIS A 208 3.76 -0.19 -5.94
CA HIS A 208 3.26 -0.56 -7.26
C HIS A 208 3.98 -1.77 -7.88
N VAL A 209 5.18 -2.12 -7.38
CA VAL A 209 5.95 -3.31 -7.80
C VAL A 209 6.01 -4.38 -6.71
N ALA A 210 5.48 -4.09 -5.52
CA ALA A 210 5.38 -5.03 -4.42
C ALA A 210 4.10 -5.88 -4.56
N PRO A 211 4.16 -7.20 -4.33
CA PRO A 211 2.97 -7.94 -3.96
C PRO A 211 2.31 -7.29 -2.73
N SER A 212 0.98 -7.17 -2.72
CA SER A 212 0.26 -6.43 -1.66
C SER A 212 0.55 -6.99 -0.27
N LEU A 213 0.70 -8.31 -0.15
CA LEU A 213 1.03 -8.96 1.11
C LEU A 213 2.44 -8.60 1.62
N LEU A 214 3.41 -8.48 0.70
CA LEU A 214 4.75 -8.00 1.07
C LEU A 214 4.67 -6.57 1.60
N PHE A 215 3.91 -5.72 0.90
CA PHE A 215 3.70 -4.33 1.31
C PHE A 215 3.07 -4.22 2.71
N THR A 216 1.98 -4.95 3.00
CA THR A 216 1.34 -4.94 4.32
C THR A 216 2.30 -5.37 5.42
N ARG A 217 3.04 -6.49 5.23
CA ARG A 217 4.03 -6.95 6.21
C ARG A 217 5.13 -5.92 6.46
N LEU A 218 5.58 -5.26 5.40
CA LEU A 218 6.63 -4.26 5.50
C LEU A 218 6.16 -3.00 6.24
N GLN A 219 4.94 -2.54 5.96
CA GLN A 219 4.31 -1.45 6.71
C GLN A 219 4.19 -1.79 8.20
N ASP A 220 3.73 -3.00 8.54
CA ASP A 220 3.61 -3.45 9.92
C ASP A 220 4.95 -3.49 10.66
N ARG A 221 6.03 -3.89 9.98
CA ARG A 221 7.39 -3.89 10.55
C ARG A 221 7.86 -2.47 10.81
N ILE A 222 7.73 -1.58 9.83
CA ILE A 222 8.21 -0.20 9.93
C ILE A 222 7.40 0.60 10.96
N ALA A 223 6.08 0.37 11.06
CA ALA A 223 5.23 1.02 12.06
C ALA A 223 5.62 0.69 13.51
N LYS A 224 6.31 -0.44 13.72
CA LYS A 224 6.83 -0.85 15.04
C LYS A 224 8.18 -0.20 15.39
N VAL A 225 8.86 0.42 14.42
CA VAL A 225 10.11 1.14 14.65
C VAL A 225 9.79 2.54 15.18
N LYS A 226 9.97 2.75 16.49
CA LYS A 226 9.79 4.03 17.19
C LYS A 226 11.14 4.59 17.64
#